data_AF-A0A843TPC8-F1
#
_entry.id   AF-A0A843TPC8-F1
#
_cell.length_a   1.000
_cell.length_b   1.000
_cell.length_c   1.000
_cell.angle_alpha   90.00
_cell.angle_beta   90.00
_cell.angle_gamma   90.00
#
_symmetry.space_group_name_H-M   'P 1'
#
loop_
_entity.id
_entity.type
_entity.pdbx_description
1 polymer ?
#
loop_
_entity_poly.entity_id
_entity_poly.type
_entity_poly.pdbx_seq_one_letter_code
_entity_poly.pdbx_strand_id
1 'polypeptide(L)'
;MSTVAVAMERFPDRVAVAVFLAAFVGDVFSKSSIPEEDLTLGKALIRAGSYFVDDLATETPFSQKGYGSVKKVYIMCDEDLLVTIDQVPAVAGLAANFLMDEVLKMQEELFL
;
A
#
# COMPACT_ATOMS: atom_id res chain seq x y z
N MET A 1 5.50 11.32 -2.58
CA MET A 1 4.27 11.33 -1.74
C MET A 1 3.11 10.68 -2.48
N SER A 2 2.25 9.90 -1.81
CA SER A 2 1.03 9.35 -2.45
C SER A 2 -0.02 10.44 -2.64
N THR A 3 -0.65 10.49 -3.81
CA THR A 3 -1.68 11.50 -4.14
C THR A 3 -2.87 11.41 -3.19
N VAL A 4 -3.18 10.21 -2.69
CA VAL A 4 -4.26 9.97 -1.72
C VAL A 4 -3.93 10.62 -0.37
N ALA A 5 -2.70 10.47 0.13
CA ALA A 5 -2.29 11.09 1.39
C ALA A 5 -2.35 12.62 1.33
N VAL A 6 -1.94 13.21 0.21
CA VAL A 6 -2.05 14.67 -0.01
C VAL A 6 -3.51 15.13 -0.04
N ALA A 7 -4.40 14.34 -0.64
CA ALA A 7 -5.84 14.66 -0.65
C ALA A 7 -6.44 14.62 0.76
N MET A 8 -6.06 13.64 1.59
CA MET A 8 -6.48 13.53 2.98
C MET A 8 -5.99 14.72 3.83
N GLU A 9 -4.74 15.17 3.61
CA GLU A 9 -4.19 16.34 4.31
C GLU A 9 -4.95 17.62 3.95
N ARG A 10 -5.30 17.79 2.67
CA ARG A 10 -5.89 19.03 2.16
C ARG A 10 -7.41 19.11 2.34
N PHE A 11 -8.11 17.97 2.32
CA PHE A 11 -9.57 17.90 2.34
C PHE A 11 -10.10 16.79 3.27
N PRO A 12 -9.73 16.79 4.57
CA PRO A 12 -10.10 15.71 5.48
C PRO A 12 -11.61 15.49 5.56
N ASP A 13 -12.41 16.56 5.59
CA ASP A 13 -13.87 16.48 5.69
C ASP A 13 -14.57 15.99 4.41
N ARG A 14 -13.83 15.84 3.30
CA ARG A 14 -14.35 15.35 2.02
C ARG A 14 -13.97 13.91 1.72
N VAL A 15 -13.05 13.34 2.52
CA VAL A 15 -12.59 11.97 2.36
C VAL A 15 -13.16 11.16 3.51
N ALA A 16 -14.20 10.36 3.23
CA ALA A 16 -14.82 9.52 4.25
C ALA A 16 -13.87 8.38 4.68
N VAL A 17 -13.23 7.73 3.72
CA VAL A 17 -12.29 6.62 3.92
C VAL A 17 -11.21 6.67 2.84
N ALA A 18 -9.96 6.41 3.24
CA ALA A 18 -8.86 6.11 2.33
C ALA A 18 -8.57 4.60 2.36
N VAL A 19 -8.52 3.96 1.19
CA VAL A 19 -8.22 2.54 1.05
C VAL A 19 -6.82 2.37 0.46
N PHE A 20 -5.97 1.63 1.12
CA PHE A 20 -4.62 1.27 0.67
C PHE A 20 -4.56 -0.23 0.43
N LEU A 21 -4.06 -0.63 -0.74
CA LEU A 21 -3.86 -2.03 -1.09
C LEU A 21 -2.37 -2.36 -1.01
N ALA A 22 -2.01 -3.35 -0.20
CA ALA A 22 -0.68 -3.95 -0.19
C ALA A 22 -0.78 -5.35 -0.79
N ALA A 23 -0.45 -5.43 -2.07
CA ALA A 23 -0.34 -6.65 -2.84
C ALA A 23 0.91 -6.51 -3.72
N PHE A 24 2.07 -6.63 -3.10
CA PHE A 24 3.33 -6.62 -3.82
C PHE A 24 3.47 -7.92 -4.58
N VAL A 25 3.54 -7.81 -5.91
CA VAL A 25 4.16 -8.84 -6.73
C VAL A 25 5.66 -8.74 -6.46
N GLY A 26 6.13 -9.35 -5.37
CA GLY A 26 7.55 -9.52 -5.12
C GLY A 26 8.20 -10.35 -6.22
N ASP A 27 9.46 -10.74 -6.06
CA ASP A 27 10.09 -11.72 -6.96
C ASP A 27 9.51 -13.13 -6.72
N VAL A 28 8.19 -13.26 -6.84
CA VAL A 28 7.38 -14.48 -6.74
C VAL A 28 7.37 -15.24 -8.06
N PHE A 29 8.16 -14.79 -9.03
CA PHE A 29 8.37 -15.44 -10.32
C PHE A 29 9.05 -16.84 -10.22
N SER A 30 9.31 -17.31 -9.00
CA SER A 30 9.75 -18.67 -8.69
C SER A 30 8.62 -19.59 -8.18
N LYS A 31 7.40 -19.10 -7.95
CA LYS A 31 6.26 -19.89 -7.46
C LYS A 31 5.63 -20.64 -8.65
N SER A 32 5.65 -21.98 -8.62
CA SER A 32 5.22 -22.85 -9.73
C SER A 32 3.71 -22.80 -10.06
N SER A 33 2.96 -21.88 -9.44
CA SER A 33 1.50 -21.74 -9.56
C SER A 33 1.07 -20.62 -10.51
N ILE A 34 1.99 -19.77 -10.96
CA ILE A 34 1.69 -18.67 -11.89
C ILE A 34 1.93 -19.17 -13.33
N PRO A 35 0.95 -19.05 -14.25
CA PRO A 35 1.16 -19.36 -15.67
C PRO A 35 2.33 -18.57 -16.27
N GLU A 36 3.05 -19.18 -17.21
CA GLU A 36 4.23 -18.56 -17.84
C GLU A 36 3.86 -17.27 -18.60
N GLU A 37 2.65 -17.22 -19.15
CA GLU A 37 2.11 -16.05 -19.83
C GLU A 37 1.95 -14.86 -18.87
N ASP A 38 1.39 -15.10 -17.68
CA ASP A 38 1.17 -14.07 -16.64
C ASP A 38 2.49 -13.60 -16.04
N LEU A 39 3.45 -14.51 -15.88
CA LEU A 39 4.83 -14.21 -15.50
C LEU A 39 5.50 -13.26 -16.50
N THR A 40 5.40 -13.60 -17.79
CA THR A 40 5.99 -12.79 -18.87
C THR A 40 5.32 -11.43 -18.95
N LEU A 41 3.98 -11.39 -18.84
CA LEU A 41 3.21 -10.15 -18.83
C LEU A 41 3.57 -9.28 -17.64
N GLY A 42 3.63 -9.87 -16.43
CA GLY A 42 4.01 -9.17 -15.20
C GLY A 42 5.37 -8.51 -15.35
N LYS A 43 6.39 -9.26 -15.79
CA LYS A 43 7.74 -8.72 -16.04
C LYS A 43 7.74 -7.62 -17.10
N ALA A 44 6.97 -7.76 -18.18
CA ALA A 44 6.87 -6.76 -19.23
C ALA A 44 6.19 -5.46 -18.76
N LEU A 45 5.29 -5.56 -17.77
CA LEU A 45 4.55 -4.42 -17.22
C LEU A 45 5.26 -3.75 -16.02
N ILE A 46 6.34 -4.35 -15.47
CA ILE A 46 7.14 -3.73 -14.43
C ILE A 46 7.70 -2.41 -14.97
N ARG A 47 7.41 -1.33 -14.26
CA ARG A 47 7.99 -0.01 -14.51
C ARG A 47 8.87 0.35 -13.34
N ALA A 48 10.03 0.93 -13.62
CA ALA A 48 10.88 1.49 -12.58
C ALA A 48 10.09 2.57 -11.83
N GLY A 49 9.84 2.33 -10.56
CA GLY A 49 9.26 3.29 -9.62
C GLY A 49 10.30 3.67 -8.58
N SER A 50 10.20 4.88 -8.04
CA SER A 50 10.94 5.30 -6.86
C SER A 50 9.98 5.44 -5.70
N TYR A 51 10.42 5.07 -4.50
CA TYR A 51 9.68 5.34 -3.26
C TYR A 51 9.85 6.79 -2.79
N PHE A 52 10.67 7.60 -3.48
CA PHE A 52 10.94 9.00 -3.15
C PHE A 52 11.38 9.18 -1.68
N VAL A 53 12.19 8.24 -1.16
CA VAL A 53 12.60 8.20 0.25
C VAL A 53 13.39 9.46 0.64
N ASP A 54 14.34 9.86 -0.19
CA ASP A 54 15.17 11.04 0.06
C ASP A 54 14.35 12.34 0.05
N ASP A 55 13.44 12.49 -0.91
CA ASP A 55 12.55 13.64 -0.99
C ASP A 55 11.63 13.68 0.25
N LEU A 56 11.04 12.54 0.61
CA LEU A 56 10.15 12.42 1.77
C LEU A 56 10.85 12.73 3.08
N ALA A 57 12.14 12.43 3.21
CA ALA A 57 12.91 12.72 4.42
C ALA A 57 13.03 14.23 4.71
N THR A 58 12.88 15.07 3.69
CA THR A 58 12.97 16.54 3.80
C THR A 58 11.60 17.22 3.91
N GLU A 59 10.53 16.50 3.61
CA GLU A 59 9.17 17.03 3.60
C GLU A 59 8.59 17.20 5.00
N THR A 60 7.66 18.13 5.14
CA THR A 60 6.95 18.32 6.41
C THR A 60 6.03 17.13 6.68
N PRO A 61 6.04 16.55 7.91
CA PRO A 61 5.14 15.46 8.25
C PRO A 61 3.66 15.85 8.11
N PHE A 62 2.83 14.87 7.76
CA PHE A 62 1.38 15.06 7.73
C PHE A 62 0.81 15.42 9.11
N SER A 63 -0.30 16.15 9.13
CA SER A 63 -0.89 16.63 10.38
C SER A 63 -1.94 15.67 10.93
N GLN A 64 -2.15 15.70 12.26
CA GLN A 64 -3.24 14.95 12.89
C GLN A 64 -4.63 15.43 12.44
N LYS A 65 -4.77 16.73 12.14
CA LYS A 65 -6.05 17.33 11.73
C LYS A 65 -6.40 16.99 10.28
N GLY A 66 -5.40 16.90 9.41
CA GLY A 66 -5.52 16.52 8.01
C GLY A 66 -5.50 14.99 7.86
N TYR A 67 -4.38 14.46 7.39
CA TYR A 67 -4.22 13.03 7.11
C TYR A 67 -4.60 12.14 8.30
N GLY A 68 -4.24 12.56 9.52
CA GLY A 68 -4.50 11.77 10.73
C GLY A 68 -5.98 11.53 11.02
N SER A 69 -6.86 12.48 10.66
CA SER A 69 -8.29 12.46 11.01
C SER A 69 -9.16 11.59 10.09
N VAL A 70 -8.66 11.29 8.89
CA VAL A 70 -9.37 10.46 7.91
C VAL A 70 -9.24 8.98 8.28
N LYS A 71 -10.34 8.23 8.18
CA LYS A 71 -10.33 6.76 8.40
C LYS A 71 -9.54 6.05 7.30
N LYS A 72 -8.64 5.14 7.68
CA LYS A 72 -7.72 4.44 6.77
C LYS A 72 -7.97 2.92 6.85
N VAL A 73 -8.27 2.31 5.71
CA VAL A 73 -8.46 0.87 5.58
C VAL A 73 -7.32 0.30 4.74
N TYR A 74 -6.67 -0.73 5.24
CA TYR A 74 -5.61 -1.44 4.52
C TYR A 74 -6.12 -2.81 4.10
N ILE A 75 -6.01 -3.12 2.82
CA ILE A 75 -6.29 -4.44 2.27
C ILE A 75 -4.93 -5.13 2.08
N MET A 76 -4.75 -6.24 2.79
CA MET A 76 -3.52 -7.03 2.79
C MET A 76 -3.73 -8.34 2.05
N CYS A 77 -2.71 -8.73 1.28
CA CYS A 77 -2.59 -10.09 0.77
C CYS A 77 -1.75 -10.92 1.75
N ASP A 78 -2.32 -11.98 2.32
CA ASP A 78 -1.63 -12.86 3.27
C ASP A 78 -0.46 -13.62 2.61
N GLU A 79 -0.49 -13.76 1.28
CA GLU A 79 0.54 -14.41 0.50
C GLU A 79 1.64 -13.46 0.02
N ASP A 80 1.55 -12.18 0.38
CA ASP A 80 2.59 -11.20 0.10
C ASP A 80 3.85 -11.56 0.89
N LEU A 81 4.89 -11.97 0.15
CA LEU A 81 6.19 -12.32 0.72
C LEU A 81 7.09 -11.10 0.94
N LEU A 82 6.72 -9.94 0.37
CA LEU A 82 7.51 -8.72 0.43
C LEU A 82 7.10 -7.86 1.63
N VAL A 83 5.81 -7.85 1.97
CA VAL A 83 5.27 -7.12 3.13
C VAL A 83 4.33 -8.03 3.91
N THR A 84 4.86 -8.64 4.98
CA THR A 84 4.05 -9.47 5.88
C THR A 84 3.18 -8.60 6.79
N ILE A 85 2.05 -9.13 7.27
CA ILE A 85 1.10 -8.42 8.17
C ILE A 85 1.81 -7.78 9.37
N ASP A 86 2.83 -8.43 9.91
CA ASP A 86 3.58 -7.91 11.06
C ASP A 86 4.46 -6.70 10.71
N GLN A 87 4.87 -6.57 9.43
CA GLN A 87 5.65 -5.44 8.93
C GLN A 87 4.77 -4.29 8.45
N VAL A 88 3.47 -4.52 8.24
CA VAL A 88 2.51 -3.50 7.78
C VAL A 88 2.49 -2.25 8.65
N PRO A 89 2.47 -2.33 9.99
CA PRO A 89 2.50 -1.13 10.83
C PRO A 89 3.81 -0.33 10.66
N ALA A 90 4.94 -1.01 10.43
CA ALA A 90 6.22 -0.37 10.20
C ALA A 90 6.31 0.28 8.80
N VAL A 91 5.83 -0.41 7.76
CA VAL A 91 5.79 0.10 6.38
C VAL A 91 4.83 1.27 6.24
N ALA A 92 3.64 1.21 6.85
CA ALA A 92 2.73 2.33 6.86
C ALA A 92 3.13 3.45 7.83
N GLY A 93 3.83 3.10 8.92
CA GLY A 93 4.50 4.06 9.79
C GLY A 93 5.51 4.90 9.01
N LEU A 94 6.25 4.31 8.08
CA LEU A 94 7.17 5.00 7.19
C LEU A 94 6.46 6.00 6.24
N ALA A 95 5.22 5.72 5.85
CA ALA A 95 4.45 6.57 4.95
C ALA A 95 3.84 7.79 5.64
N ALA A 96 3.53 7.72 6.95
CA ALA A 96 2.82 8.81 7.61
C ALA A 96 2.86 8.88 9.16
N ASN A 97 3.55 8.00 9.89
CA ASN A 97 3.55 7.98 11.37
C ASN A 97 2.16 7.86 12.06
N PHE A 98 1.11 7.41 11.37
CA PHE A 98 -0.24 7.32 11.92
C PHE A 98 -0.78 5.89 11.99
N LEU A 99 -1.56 5.63 13.04
CA LEU A 99 -2.20 4.36 13.33
C LEU A 99 -3.14 3.94 12.18
N MET A 100 -3.12 2.64 11.89
CA MET A 100 -4.11 2.01 11.02
C MET A 100 -5.43 1.88 11.76
N ASP A 101 -6.54 2.23 11.10
CA ASP A 101 -7.86 2.06 11.69
C ASP A 101 -8.39 0.64 11.47
N GLU A 102 -8.11 0.06 10.29
CA GLU A 102 -8.64 -1.26 9.93
C GLU A 102 -7.73 -1.97 8.93
N VAL A 103 -7.51 -3.27 9.15
CA VAL A 103 -6.76 -4.16 8.24
C VAL A 103 -7.68 -5.30 7.82
N LEU A 104 -7.99 -5.36 6.53
CA LEU A 104 -8.78 -6.40 5.90
C LEU A 104 -7.86 -7.34 5.12
N LYS A 105 -8.15 -8.64 5.19
CA LYS A 105 -7.47 -9.64 4.37
C LYS A 105 -8.21 -9.80 3.06
N MET A 106 -7.48 -9.89 1.96
CA MET A 106 -8.07 -10.38 0.71
C MET A 106 -8.52 -11.81 0.94
N GLN A 107 -9.84 -12.05 0.87
CA GLN A 107 -10.39 -13.38 0.76
C GLN A 107 -10.35 -13.79 -0.70
N GLU A 108 -9.74 -14.94 -0.97
CA GLU A 108 -9.81 -15.63 -2.25
C GLU A 108 -11.23 -16.19 -2.42
N GLU A 109 -12.21 -15.34 -2.71
CA GLU A 109 -13.51 -15.80 -3.23
C GLU A 109 -13.60 -15.48 -4.72
N LEU A 110 -13.54 -16.56 -5.51
CA LEU A 110 -13.87 -16.67 -6.94
C LEU A 110 -12.85 -16.11 -7.96
N PHE A 111 -11.81 -16.88 -8.21
CA PHE A 111 -11.34 -17.09 -9.59
C PHE A 111 -11.43 -18.59 -9.90
N LEU A 112 -12.63 -19.01 -10.33
CA LEU A 112 -12.85 -20.27 -11.03
C LEU A 112 -12.28 -20.19 -12.45
#